data_AF-A0A1G9QJ18-F1
#
_entry.id   AF-A0A1G9QJ18-F1
#
_cell.length_a   1.000
_cell.length_b   1.000
_cell.length_c   1.000
_cell.angle_alpha   90.00
_cell.angle_beta   90.00
_cell.angle_gamma   90.00
#
_symmetry.space_group_name_H-M   'P 1'
#
loop_
_entity.id
_entity.type
_entity.pdbx_description
1 polymer ?
#
loop_
_entity_poly.entity_id
_entity_poly.type
_entity_poly.pdbx_seq_one_letter_code
_entity_poly.pdbx_strand_id
1 'polypeptide(L)'
;MQPDDAPEVRVLVNTNVSMSRHKAAAQAVHAALAAFGIPHGRVVVLGGRPDEVAAMDVVVRDAGRTEVAPGTLTAGATVVR
;
A
#
# COMPACT_ATOMS: atom_id res chain seq x y z
N MET A 1 14.52 17.18 -10.21
CA MET A 1 14.78 16.01 -9.35
C MET A 1 14.90 14.83 -10.29
N GLN A 2 16.08 14.21 -10.40
CA GLN A 2 16.19 12.98 -11.18
C GLN A 2 15.35 11.88 -10.49
N PRO A 3 14.79 10.91 -11.23
CA PRO A 3 13.98 9.82 -10.64
C PRO A 3 14.70 9.03 -9.54
N ASP A 4 16.03 9.07 -9.51
CA ASP A 4 16.89 8.36 -8.56
C ASP A 4 17.05 9.06 -7.20
N ASP A 5 16.48 10.27 -7.01
CA ASP A 5 16.51 11.00 -5.73
C ASP A 5 15.22 10.85 -4.89
N ALA A 6 14.24 10.08 -5.37
CA ALA A 6 13.01 9.86 -4.60
C ALA A 6 13.32 9.00 -3.35
N PRO A 7 12.87 9.42 -2.16
CA PRO A 7 13.17 8.69 -0.93
C PRO A 7 12.54 7.29 -0.94
N GLU A 8 13.36 6.26 -0.69
CA GLU A 8 12.92 4.89 -0.52
C GLU A 8 12.43 4.66 0.92
N VAL A 9 11.34 3.90 1.08
CA VAL A 9 10.89 3.40 2.39
C VAL A 9 11.08 1.89 2.50
N ARG A 10 11.77 1.45 3.56
CA ARG A 10 11.93 0.03 3.90
C ARG A 10 11.01 -0.31 5.08
N VAL A 11 10.09 -1.24 4.85
CA VAL A 11 9.11 -1.66 5.87
C VAL A 11 9.40 -3.08 6.33
N LEU A 12 9.62 -3.25 7.62
CA LEU A 12 9.69 -4.56 8.27
C LEU A 12 8.42 -4.78 9.09
N VAL A 13 7.77 -5.92 8.88
CA VAL A 13 6.61 -6.33 9.67
C VAL A 13 7.09 -7.32 10.74
N ASN A 14 6.69 -7.11 12.00
CA ASN A 14 7.05 -8.01 13.09
C ASN A 14 6.32 -9.35 12.94
N THR A 15 7.06 -10.38 12.55
CA THR A 15 6.54 -11.75 12.33
C THR A 15 6.33 -12.55 13.62
N ASN A 16 6.82 -12.06 14.77
CA ASN A 16 6.59 -12.69 16.07
C ASN A 16 5.23 -12.34 16.69
N VAL A 17 4.46 -11.45 16.05
CA VAL A 17 3.11 -11.09 16.46
C VAL A 17 2.12 -11.71 15.49
N SER A 18 1.16 -12.47 16.01
CA SER A 18 0.09 -13.05 15.20
C SER A 18 -0.79 -11.93 14.60
N MET A 19 -0.76 -11.81 13.28
CA MET A 19 -1.56 -10.85 12.52
C MET A 19 -2.17 -11.53 11.31
N SER A 20 -3.42 -11.17 10.99
CA SER A 20 -3.98 -11.54 9.69
C SER A 20 -3.20 -10.84 8.57
N ARG A 21 -3.21 -11.40 7.36
CA ARG A 21 -2.57 -10.80 6.16
C ARG A 21 -2.97 -9.33 5.96
N HIS A 22 -4.26 -9.04 6.09
CA HIS A 22 -4.78 -7.67 5.96
C HIS A 22 -4.32 -6.75 7.10
N LYS A 23 -4.22 -7.25 8.34
CA LYS A 23 -3.68 -6.46 9.46
C LYS A 23 -2.20 -6.15 9.27
N ALA A 24 -1.40 -7.13 8.84
CA ALA A 24 0.01 -6.94 8.52
C ALA A 24 0.21 -5.89 7.41
N ALA A 25 -0.60 -5.95 6.34
CA ALA A 25 -0.59 -4.94 5.28
C ALA A 25 -0.98 -3.55 5.81
N ALA A 26 -2.02 -3.45 6.66
CA ALA A 26 -2.40 -2.18 7.28
C ALA A 26 -1.28 -1.60 8.16
N GLN A 27 -0.57 -2.44 8.92
CA GLN A 27 0.60 -1.99 9.70
C GLN A 27 1.75 -1.53 8.80
N ALA A 28 1.98 -2.21 7.67
CA ALA A 28 2.99 -1.79 6.72
C ALA A 28 2.70 -0.39 6.13
N VAL A 29 1.44 -0.12 5.80
CA VAL A 29 0.99 1.20 5.33
C VAL A 29 1.15 2.27 6.42
N HIS A 30 0.73 1.98 7.65
CA HIS A 30 0.93 2.89 8.79
C HIS A 30 2.42 3.26 8.97
N ALA A 31 3.31 2.26 8.95
CA ALA A 31 4.74 2.49 9.07
C ALA A 31 5.30 3.35 7.94
N ALA A 32 4.87 3.09 6.69
CA ALA A 32 5.31 3.87 5.54
C ALA A 32 4.85 5.33 5.59
N LEU A 33 3.57 5.58 5.90
CA LEU A 33 3.03 6.94 6.03
C LEU A 33 3.73 7.70 7.17
N ALA A 34 3.97 7.04 8.30
CA ALA A 34 4.69 7.63 9.41
C ALA A 34 6.15 7.98 9.04
N ALA A 35 6.84 7.12 8.28
CA ALA A 35 8.21 7.36 7.83
C ALA A 35 8.33 8.58 6.92
N PHE A 36 7.32 8.84 6.08
CA PHE A 36 7.23 10.05 5.26
C PHE A 36 6.66 11.27 6.00
N GLY A 37 6.35 11.14 7.30
CA GLY A 37 5.80 12.24 8.10
C GLY A 37 4.37 12.65 7.70
N ILE A 38 3.61 11.75 7.06
CA ILE A 38 2.25 12.02 6.58
C ILE A 38 1.25 11.77 7.72
N PRO A 39 0.54 12.80 8.22
CA PRO A 39 -0.51 12.61 9.22
C PRO A 39 -1.66 11.77 8.65
N HIS A 40 -2.10 10.76 9.39
CA HIS A 40 -3.18 9.89 8.95
C HIS A 40 -3.95 9.31 10.14
N GLY A 41 -5.22 8.98 9.89
CA GLY A 41 -6.08 8.31 10.85
C GLY A 41 -6.02 6.79 10.73
N ARG A 42 -7.17 6.14 10.87
CA ARG A 42 -7.31 4.68 10.75
C ARG A 42 -7.02 4.21 9.32
N VAL A 43 -6.17 3.19 9.17
CA VAL A 43 -5.98 2.45 7.91
C VAL A 43 -6.70 1.10 8.00
N VAL A 44 -7.49 0.78 6.98
CA VAL A 44 -8.15 -0.52 6.82
C VAL A 44 -7.78 -1.10 5.47
N VAL A 45 -7.27 -2.32 5.46
CA VAL A 45 -6.95 -3.05 4.23
C VAL A 45 -7.95 -4.18 4.06
N LEU A 46 -8.55 -4.26 2.88
CA LEU A 46 -9.56 -5.24 2.50
C LEU A 46 -9.13 -5.91 1.19
N GLY A 47 -9.62 -7.13 0.95
CA GLY A 47 -9.60 -7.71 -0.39
C GLY A 47 -10.71 -7.07 -1.24
N GLY A 48 -10.44 -6.83 -2.51
CA GLY A 48 -11.40 -6.29 -3.47
C GLY A 48 -11.21 -6.91 -4.85
N ARG A 49 -12.29 -6.93 -5.64
CA ARG A 49 -12.28 -7.34 -7.04
C ARG A 49 -11.68 -6.22 -7.91
N PRO A 50 -11.17 -6.52 -9.12
CA PRO A 50 -10.52 -5.53 -9.95
C PRO A 50 -11.39 -4.30 -10.28
N ASP A 51 -12.68 -4.48 -10.51
CA ASP A 51 -13.65 -3.40 -10.75
C ASP A 51 -13.84 -2.50 -9.51
N GLU A 52 -13.90 -3.09 -8.33
CA GLU A 52 -13.99 -2.36 -7.05
C GLU A 52 -12.71 -1.55 -6.80
N VAL A 53 -11.54 -2.13 -7.09
CA VAL A 53 -10.25 -1.44 -6.98
C VAL A 53 -10.15 -0.29 -7.99
N ALA A 54 -10.62 -0.49 -9.22
CA ALA A 54 -10.58 0.51 -10.28
C ALA A 54 -11.48 1.73 -10.00
N ALA A 55 -12.50 1.57 -9.16
CA ALA A 55 -13.42 2.63 -8.77
C ALA A 55 -12.91 3.51 -7.62
N MET A 56 -11.74 3.20 -7.03
CA MET A 56 -11.14 3.99 -5.94
C MET A 56 -10.47 5.26 -6.45
N ASP A 57 -10.35 6.27 -5.58
CA ASP A 57 -9.77 7.58 -5.94
C ASP A 57 -8.31 7.49 -6.39
N VAL A 58 -7.52 6.65 -5.71
CA VAL A 58 -6.14 6.37 -6.06
C VAL A 58 -6.04 4.92 -6.46
N VAL A 59 -5.40 4.64 -7.60
CA VAL A 59 -5.15 3.29 -8.09
C VAL A 59 -3.67 3.07 -8.34
N VAL A 60 -3.18 1.90 -7.94
CA VAL A 60 -1.80 1.47 -8.14
C VAL A 60 -1.79 0.34 -9.17
N ARG A 61 -0.92 0.50 -10.17
CA ARG A 61 -0.58 -0.55 -11.13
C ARG A 61 0.85 -0.98 -10.89
N ASP A 62 1.09 -2.28 -10.90
CA ASP A 62 2.44 -2.81 -10.70
C ASP A 62 3.34 -2.43 -11.87
N ALA A 63 4.56 -1.99 -11.58
CA ALA A 63 5.56 -1.68 -12.60
C ALA A 63 6.19 -2.95 -13.22
N GLY A 64 5.85 -4.14 -12.70
CA GLY A 64 6.37 -5.43 -13.15
C GLY A 64 7.78 -5.72 -12.64
N ARG A 65 8.13 -5.18 -11.46
CA ARG A 65 9.43 -5.45 -10.81
C ARG A 65 9.41 -6.75 -9.99
N THR A 66 8.27 -7.44 -9.93
CA THR A 66 7.99 -8.58 -9.06
C THR A 66 7.09 -9.61 -9.76
N GLU A 67 6.39 -10.44 -8.99
CA GLU A 67 5.59 -11.63 -9.35
C GLU A 67 4.35 -11.39 -10.23
N VAL A 68 3.98 -10.15 -10.51
CA VAL A 68 2.79 -9.78 -11.30
C VAL A 68 3.18 -9.07 -12.61
N ALA A 69 2.40 -9.32 -13.66
CA ALA A 69 2.67 -8.73 -14.96
C ALA A 69 2.64 -7.19 -14.90
N PRO A 70 3.55 -6.49 -15.60
CA PRO A 70 3.54 -5.04 -15.66
C PRO A 70 2.17 -4.47 -16.07
N GLY A 71 1.73 -3.41 -15.40
CA GLY A 71 0.45 -2.75 -15.66
C GLY A 71 -0.76 -3.38 -14.96
N THR A 72 -0.58 -4.51 -14.26
CA THR A 72 -1.63 -5.16 -13.47
C THR A 72 -2.16 -4.21 -12.40
N LEU A 73 -3.48 -4.08 -12.31
CA LEU A 73 -4.14 -3.32 -11.24
C LEU A 73 -4.05 -4.11 -9.92
N THR A 74 -3.37 -3.56 -8.91
CA THR A 74 -3.04 -4.30 -7.69
C THR A 74 -3.70 -3.75 -6.43
N ALA A 75 -3.81 -2.43 -6.30
CA ALA A 75 -4.36 -1.80 -5.11
C ALA A 75 -5.10 -0.50 -5.44
N GLY A 76 -6.01 -0.12 -4.56
CA GLY A 76 -6.73 1.14 -4.63
C GLY A 76 -6.94 1.70 -3.23
N ALA A 77 -7.07 3.01 -3.12
CA ALA A 77 -7.33 3.69 -1.86
C ALA A 77 -8.29 4.86 -2.07
N THR A 78 -9.16 5.07 -1.08
CA THR A 78 -10.01 6.24 -0.94
C THR A 78 -9.93 6.74 0.49
N VAL A 79 -10.03 8.04 0.69
CA VAL A 79 -10.11 8.63 2.03
C VAL A 79 -11.58 8.71 2.42
N VAL A 80 -11.98 7.87 3.36
CA VAL A 80 -13.31 7.93 3.97
C VAL A 80 -13.29 9.04 5.04
N ARG A 81 -14.23 9.99 4.95
CA ARG A 81 -14.44 11.05 5.95
C ARG A 81 -15.56 10.67 6.91
#